data_AF-A0AA87Q1V2-F1
#
_entry.id   AF-A0AA87Q1V2-F1
#
_cell.length_a   1.000
_cell.length_b   1.000
_cell.length_c   1.000
_cell.angle_alpha   90.00
_cell.angle_beta   90.00
_cell.angle_gamma   90.00
#
_symmetry.space_group_name_H-M   'P 1'
#
loop_
_entity.id
_entity.type
_entity.pdbx_description
1 polymer ?
#
loop_
_entity_poly.entity_id
_entity_poly.type
_entity_poly.pdbx_seq_one_letter_code
_entity_poly.pdbx_strand_id
1 'polypeptide(L)'
;MTKNIGHNELNLYEKARISGRKIFAVAPMIDWTDRHCRYLHRQISRHALLYTEMVVADAIIHGPRDRLLGHDVSEHPVALQLGGSDPAKLSNALQIAEAYNYDEINLNVGCPSDRVQSGTFGACLMLTPETVAECIAAMKAVSKAPVTVKCRIGVDEQEPEQALPELIARVLDAGADAIWVHARKAWLKGLSPKENREIPPLDYDIVYRMKQRWPDVFIGINGGIQTLDQAEAHLAHVDGVMLGRAAYQNAAILADVDHRFFGEAAVEPDWNDLRDRMMAYTERHIASGGRVHHVARHMVGLFTGLPGSRRYRQILSTDANKPGAEPEVIAAAFAAVDFGGDAERVSA
;
A
#
# COMPACT_ATOMS: atom_id res chain seq x y z
N MET A 1 -32.50 -18.43 25.85
CA MET A 1 -32.31 -17.03 25.42
C MET A 1 -31.21 -17.02 24.37
N THR A 2 -31.59 -17.18 23.12
CA THR A 2 -30.74 -17.03 21.94
C THR A 2 -30.31 -15.57 21.86
N LYS A 3 -29.03 -15.29 22.12
CA LYS A 3 -28.45 -13.98 21.82
C LYS A 3 -28.56 -13.78 20.32
N ASN A 4 -29.32 -12.78 19.93
CA ASN A 4 -29.38 -12.26 18.58
C ASN A 4 -27.99 -11.68 18.28
N ILE A 5 -27.13 -12.46 17.65
CA ILE A 5 -25.83 -11.98 17.13
C ILE A 5 -26.20 -11.17 15.90
N GLY A 6 -26.25 -9.85 16.05
CA GLY A 6 -26.38 -8.94 14.91
C GLY A 6 -25.35 -9.32 13.86
N HIS A 7 -25.73 -9.29 12.58
CA HIS A 7 -24.83 -9.54 11.46
C HIS A 7 -23.64 -8.55 11.52
N ASN A 8 -22.59 -8.93 12.23
CA ASN A 8 -21.30 -8.28 12.11
C ASN A 8 -20.73 -8.83 10.82
N GLU A 9 -20.78 -8.04 9.74
CA GLU A 9 -20.11 -8.42 8.52
C GLU A 9 -18.64 -8.66 8.82
N LEU A 10 -18.16 -9.87 8.52
CA LEU A 10 -16.76 -10.23 8.69
C LEU A 10 -15.87 -9.19 7.99
N ASN A 11 -14.83 -8.72 8.67
CA ASN A 11 -13.89 -7.79 8.07
C ASN A 11 -13.02 -8.47 6.99
N LEU A 12 -12.24 -7.69 6.23
CA LEU A 12 -11.39 -8.19 5.14
C LEU A 12 -10.50 -9.36 5.56
N TYR A 13 -9.86 -9.26 6.72
CA TYR A 13 -8.92 -10.23 7.25
C TYR A 13 -9.60 -11.49 7.80
N GLU A 14 -10.77 -11.33 8.44
CA GLU A 14 -11.59 -12.46 8.87
C GLU A 14 -12.11 -13.26 7.67
N LYS A 15 -12.59 -12.58 6.62
CA LYS A 15 -13.01 -13.21 5.36
C LYS A 15 -11.85 -13.96 4.70
N ALA A 16 -10.68 -13.34 4.61
CA ALA A 16 -9.47 -13.97 4.06
C ALA A 16 -9.08 -15.23 4.85
N ARG A 17 -9.07 -15.14 6.20
CA ARG A 17 -8.73 -16.28 7.07
C ARG A 17 -9.73 -17.44 6.93
N ILE A 18 -11.03 -17.15 6.93
CA ILE A 18 -12.09 -18.18 6.86
C ILE A 18 -12.10 -18.87 5.49
N SER A 19 -11.93 -18.11 4.41
CA SER A 19 -11.92 -18.64 3.04
C SER A 19 -10.58 -19.27 2.65
N GLY A 20 -9.52 -19.02 3.43
CA GLY A 20 -8.14 -19.33 3.02
C GLY A 20 -7.62 -18.45 1.88
N ARG A 21 -8.37 -17.41 1.48
CA ARG A 21 -7.98 -16.50 0.40
C ARG A 21 -6.77 -15.68 0.83
N LYS A 22 -5.73 -15.68 -0.01
CA LYS A 22 -4.54 -14.84 0.18
C LYS A 22 -4.84 -13.39 -0.18
N ILE A 23 -4.11 -12.45 0.43
CA ILE A 23 -4.23 -11.01 0.11
C ILE A 23 -2.98 -10.53 -0.61
N PHE A 24 -3.18 -9.94 -1.79
CA PHE A 24 -2.17 -9.11 -2.46
C PHE A 24 -2.43 -7.64 -2.15
N ALA A 25 -1.39 -6.91 -1.75
CA ALA A 25 -1.47 -5.47 -1.46
C ALA A 25 -0.40 -4.66 -2.19
N VAL A 26 -0.73 -3.41 -2.52
CA VAL A 26 0.26 -2.41 -2.94
C VAL A 26 0.69 -1.60 -1.72
N ALA A 27 1.99 -1.50 -1.48
CA ALA A 27 2.54 -0.88 -0.28
C ALA A 27 2.25 0.63 -0.20
N PRO A 28 2.07 1.18 1.01
CA PRO A 28 2.04 2.62 1.23
C PRO A 28 3.41 3.23 0.91
N MET A 29 3.44 4.21 0.00
CA MET A 29 4.67 4.86 -0.46
C MET A 29 4.46 6.36 -0.60
N ILE A 30 5.07 7.14 0.31
CA ILE A 30 5.06 8.61 0.28
C ILE A 30 5.55 9.12 -1.08
N ASP A 31 4.88 10.15 -1.58
CA ASP A 31 4.99 10.79 -2.90
C ASP A 31 4.60 9.93 -4.10
N TRP A 32 4.18 8.67 -3.87
CA TRP A 32 3.91 7.68 -4.91
C TRP A 32 2.45 7.21 -4.87
N THR A 33 1.98 6.61 -3.78
CA THR A 33 0.60 6.04 -3.68
C THR A 33 -0.45 7.08 -3.29
N ASP A 34 -0.40 8.24 -3.93
CA ASP A 34 -1.48 9.23 -3.86
C ASP A 34 -2.76 8.69 -4.54
N ARG A 35 -3.84 9.48 -4.51
CA ARG A 35 -5.13 9.07 -5.11
C ARG A 35 -5.04 8.80 -6.61
N HIS A 36 -4.15 9.49 -7.33
CA HIS A 36 -4.02 9.32 -8.78
C HIS A 36 -3.32 8.01 -9.12
N CYS A 37 -2.28 7.66 -8.36
CA CYS A 37 -1.63 6.35 -8.47
C CYS A 37 -2.57 5.20 -8.08
N ARG A 38 -3.33 5.35 -6.99
CA ARG A 38 -4.27 4.31 -6.56
C ARG A 38 -5.42 4.13 -7.55
N TYR A 39 -5.96 5.22 -8.10
CA TYR A 39 -6.95 5.14 -9.17
C TYR A 39 -6.40 4.35 -10.37
N LEU A 40 -5.18 4.65 -10.83
CA LEU A 40 -4.51 3.89 -11.89
C LEU A 40 -4.39 2.40 -11.54
N HIS A 41 -3.88 2.07 -10.34
CA HIS A 41 -3.71 0.69 -9.92
C HIS A 41 -5.04 -0.07 -9.91
N ARG A 42 -6.12 0.57 -9.46
CA ARG A 42 -7.45 -0.01 -9.48
C ARG A 42 -7.99 -0.26 -10.89
N GLN A 43 -7.61 0.58 -11.86
CA GLN A 43 -8.00 0.35 -13.25
C GLN A 43 -7.35 -0.92 -13.85
N ILE A 44 -6.26 -1.41 -13.23
CA ILE A 44 -5.46 -2.56 -13.68
C ILE A 44 -5.81 -3.82 -12.87
N SER A 45 -5.96 -3.72 -11.54
CA SER A 45 -6.41 -4.80 -10.65
C SER A 45 -7.62 -4.36 -9.85
N ARG A 46 -8.69 -5.17 -9.89
CA ARG A 46 -9.96 -4.94 -9.21
C ARG A 46 -9.93 -5.34 -7.74
N HIS A 47 -9.03 -6.25 -7.36
CA HIS A 47 -9.06 -6.86 -6.02
C HIS A 47 -7.89 -6.51 -5.11
N ALA A 48 -6.76 -6.03 -5.67
CA ALA A 48 -5.60 -5.66 -4.85
C ALA A 48 -5.99 -4.65 -3.76
N LEU A 49 -5.52 -4.90 -2.54
CA LEU A 49 -5.65 -3.96 -1.42
C LEU A 49 -4.70 -2.80 -1.65
N LEU A 50 -5.24 -1.60 -1.83
CA LEU A 50 -4.45 -0.38 -2.04
C LEU A 50 -4.20 0.31 -0.69
N TYR A 51 -3.03 0.90 -0.51
CA TYR A 51 -2.74 1.73 0.65
C TYR A 51 -2.54 3.18 0.23
N THR A 52 -3.06 4.10 1.03
CA THR A 52 -2.69 5.52 0.93
C THR A 52 -1.19 5.72 1.15
N GLU A 53 -0.70 6.92 0.87
CA GLU A 53 0.50 7.39 1.55
C GLU A 53 0.30 7.41 3.07
N MET A 54 1.39 7.45 3.84
CA MET A 54 1.29 7.66 5.28
C MET A 54 0.81 9.09 5.57
N VAL A 55 -0.35 9.23 6.21
CA VAL A 55 -0.91 10.53 6.64
C VAL A 55 -0.73 10.70 8.14
N VAL A 56 -0.08 11.78 8.55
CA VAL A 56 0.15 12.05 9.99
C VAL A 56 -1.17 12.48 10.66
N ALA A 57 -1.45 11.97 11.87
CA ALA A 57 -2.69 12.26 12.60
C ALA A 57 -2.94 13.78 12.77
N ASP A 58 -1.92 14.55 13.16
CA ASP A 58 -2.01 16.01 13.28
C ASP A 58 -2.38 16.70 11.95
N ALA A 59 -1.96 16.15 10.81
CA ALA A 59 -2.33 16.69 9.51
C ALA A 59 -3.82 16.50 9.21
N ILE A 60 -4.43 15.41 9.66
CA ILE A 60 -5.88 15.18 9.53
C ILE A 60 -6.67 16.12 10.46
N ILE A 61 -6.19 16.28 11.69
CA ILE A 61 -6.87 17.11 12.71
C ILE A 61 -6.88 18.58 12.28
N HIS A 62 -5.76 19.09 11.77
CA HIS A 62 -5.55 20.53 11.54
C HIS A 62 -5.50 20.95 10.07
N GLY A 63 -5.34 20.00 9.15
CA GLY A 63 -5.09 20.27 7.72
C GLY A 63 -6.30 20.10 6.80
N PRO A 64 -6.07 20.22 5.47
CA PRO A 64 -7.13 20.11 4.47
C PRO A 64 -7.55 18.64 4.24
N ARG A 65 -8.54 18.18 4.99
CA ARG A 65 -8.99 16.78 5.04
C ARG A 65 -9.30 16.18 3.66
N ASP A 66 -10.05 16.88 2.81
CA ASP A 66 -10.40 16.36 1.48
C ASP A 66 -9.18 16.15 0.59
N ARG A 67 -8.12 16.95 0.75
CA ARG A 67 -6.86 16.76 0.04
C ARG A 67 -6.08 15.55 0.59
N LEU A 68 -6.14 15.33 1.90
CA LEU A 68 -5.38 14.27 2.58
C LEU A 68 -6.06 12.89 2.51
N LEU A 69 -7.40 12.85 2.58
CA LEU A 69 -8.21 11.63 2.76
C LEU A 69 -9.15 11.33 1.59
N GLY A 70 -9.38 12.31 0.71
CA GLY A 70 -10.24 12.10 -0.46
C GLY A 70 -9.70 11.02 -1.38
N HIS A 71 -10.60 10.16 -1.85
CA HIS A 71 -10.34 9.10 -2.82
C HIS A 71 -11.59 8.87 -3.68
N ASP A 72 -11.42 8.25 -4.82
CA ASP A 72 -12.52 7.82 -5.69
C ASP A 72 -13.12 6.51 -5.16
N VAL A 73 -14.44 6.36 -5.25
CA VAL A 73 -15.16 5.17 -4.74
C VAL A 73 -14.68 3.87 -5.40
N SER A 74 -14.15 3.94 -6.63
CA SER A 74 -13.59 2.76 -7.27
C SER A 74 -12.36 2.22 -6.54
N GLU A 75 -11.63 3.03 -5.76
CA GLU A 75 -10.38 2.64 -5.10
C GLU A 75 -10.56 1.48 -4.09
N HIS A 76 -11.77 1.22 -3.60
CA HIS A 76 -12.05 0.10 -2.70
C HIS A 76 -11.64 -1.27 -3.31
N PRO A 77 -11.02 -2.19 -2.53
CA PRO A 77 -10.61 -2.01 -1.15
C PRO A 77 -9.35 -1.13 -0.98
N VAL A 78 -9.41 -0.15 -0.07
CA VAL A 78 -8.34 0.81 0.22
C VAL A 78 -8.14 1.01 1.74
N ALA A 79 -6.89 0.96 2.17
CA ALA A 79 -6.45 1.16 3.54
C ALA A 79 -5.89 2.59 3.73
N LEU A 80 -6.32 3.27 4.78
CA LEU A 80 -5.70 4.51 5.26
C LEU A 80 -4.53 4.17 6.19
N GLN A 81 -3.32 4.56 5.81
CA GLN A 81 -2.17 4.45 6.70
C GLN A 81 -1.95 5.74 7.49
N LEU A 82 -1.97 5.63 8.82
CA LEU A 82 -1.74 6.70 9.77
C LEU A 82 -0.31 6.70 10.32
N GLY A 83 0.22 7.90 10.55
CA GLY A 83 1.42 8.14 11.36
C GLY A 83 1.07 8.90 12.64
N GLY A 84 1.41 8.35 13.80
CA GLY A 84 1.30 9.03 15.10
C GLY A 84 1.74 8.10 16.24
N SER A 85 1.93 8.68 17.43
CA SER A 85 2.28 7.96 18.67
C SER A 85 1.43 8.39 19.87
N ASP A 86 0.45 9.27 19.66
CA ASP A 86 -0.45 9.77 20.69
C ASP A 86 -1.83 9.09 20.49
N PRO A 87 -2.29 8.25 21.43
CA PRO A 87 -3.55 7.52 21.30
C PRO A 87 -4.77 8.43 21.13
N ALA A 88 -4.81 9.59 21.80
CA ALA A 88 -5.94 10.52 21.73
C ALA A 88 -5.98 11.23 20.36
N LYS A 89 -4.81 11.64 19.84
CA LYS A 89 -4.73 12.23 18.50
C LYS A 89 -5.10 11.23 17.40
N LEU A 90 -4.63 9.99 17.49
CA LEU A 90 -4.98 8.95 16.52
C LEU A 90 -6.49 8.66 16.53
N SER A 91 -7.10 8.61 17.72
CA SER A 91 -8.55 8.45 17.86
C SER A 91 -9.33 9.61 17.23
N ASN A 92 -8.90 10.85 17.47
CA ASN A 92 -9.52 12.04 16.88
C ASN A 92 -9.37 12.05 15.34
N ALA A 93 -8.18 11.75 14.84
CA ALA A 93 -7.94 11.64 13.40
C ALA A 93 -8.82 10.56 12.75
N LEU A 94 -9.07 9.44 13.44
CA LEU A 94 -9.97 8.39 12.95
C LEU A 94 -11.44 8.78 12.92
N GLN A 95 -11.92 9.46 13.96
CA GLN A 95 -13.29 9.98 13.97
C GLN A 95 -13.52 10.96 12.82
N ILE A 96 -12.51 11.78 12.48
CA ILE A 96 -12.55 12.64 11.29
C ILE A 96 -12.53 11.81 10.00
N ALA A 97 -11.69 10.79 9.94
CA ALA A 97 -11.52 9.94 8.75
C ALA A 97 -12.72 9.00 8.49
N GLU A 98 -13.60 8.79 9.47
CA GLU A 98 -14.78 7.91 9.36
C GLU A 98 -15.64 8.24 8.14
N ALA A 99 -15.84 9.54 7.86
CA ALA A 99 -16.65 10.00 6.73
C ALA A 99 -16.07 9.62 5.35
N TYR A 100 -14.80 9.23 5.29
CA TYR A 100 -14.12 8.81 4.06
C TYR A 100 -14.25 7.30 3.80
N ASN A 101 -14.79 6.51 4.74
CA ASN A 101 -15.16 5.10 4.54
C ASN A 101 -14.03 4.15 4.08
N TYR A 102 -12.80 4.32 4.58
CA TYR A 102 -11.72 3.36 4.30
C TYR A 102 -12.03 1.93 4.80
N ASP A 103 -11.62 0.91 4.05
CA ASP A 103 -11.85 -0.51 4.39
C ASP A 103 -10.93 -1.03 5.48
N GLU A 104 -9.83 -0.31 5.74
CA GLU A 104 -8.84 -0.63 6.74
C GLU A 104 -8.18 0.65 7.27
N ILE A 105 -7.86 0.61 8.55
CA ILE A 105 -7.01 1.59 9.23
C ILE A 105 -5.69 0.93 9.59
N ASN A 106 -4.58 1.43 9.07
CA ASN A 106 -3.25 0.87 9.34
C ASN A 106 -2.37 1.86 10.11
N LEU A 107 -1.72 1.42 11.20
CA LEU A 107 -0.72 2.21 11.89
C LEU A 107 0.69 1.94 11.34
N ASN A 108 1.39 3.00 10.95
CA ASN A 108 2.77 2.91 10.48
C ASN A 108 3.76 2.80 11.64
N VAL A 109 4.46 1.66 11.71
CA VAL A 109 5.53 1.34 12.67
C VAL A 109 6.81 0.94 11.91
N GLY A 110 7.00 1.42 10.67
CA GLY A 110 8.05 0.92 9.77
C GLY A 110 8.74 1.93 8.86
N CYS A 111 8.22 3.15 8.75
CA CYS A 111 8.83 4.21 7.94
C CYS A 111 10.12 4.74 8.63
N PRO A 112 11.29 4.74 7.96
CA PRO A 112 12.54 5.25 8.52
C PRO A 112 12.85 6.70 8.09
N SER A 113 11.85 7.51 7.75
CA SER A 113 12.08 8.85 7.18
C SER A 113 12.67 9.85 8.18
N ASP A 114 13.36 10.90 7.72
CA ASP A 114 13.96 11.87 8.65
C ASP A 114 12.92 12.59 9.53
N ARG A 115 11.67 12.71 9.06
CA ARG A 115 10.55 13.26 9.85
C ARG A 115 10.17 12.38 11.06
N VAL A 116 10.52 11.08 11.01
CA VAL A 116 10.37 10.08 12.09
C VAL A 116 11.41 10.28 13.20
N GLN A 117 12.55 10.91 12.91
CA GLN A 117 13.63 11.11 13.90
C GLN A 117 13.23 12.05 15.06
N SER A 118 12.10 12.75 14.94
CA SER A 118 11.48 13.47 16.07
C SER A 118 10.89 12.53 17.15
N GLY A 119 10.83 11.22 16.89
CA GLY A 119 10.37 10.19 17.84
C GLY A 119 8.85 10.02 17.91
N THR A 120 8.10 10.53 16.93
CA THR A 120 6.64 10.70 17.05
C THR A 120 5.77 9.77 16.19
N PHE A 121 6.35 9.00 15.26
CA PHE A 121 5.66 8.01 14.43
C PHE A 121 6.64 7.17 13.62
N GLY A 122 6.22 6.04 13.04
CA GLY A 122 7.06 5.26 12.11
C GLY A 122 8.00 4.27 12.81
N ALA A 123 9.15 3.98 12.20
CA ALA A 123 10.04 2.90 12.65
C ALA A 123 10.58 3.10 14.07
N CYS A 124 10.70 4.34 14.57
CA CYS A 124 11.14 4.59 15.95
C CYS A 124 10.21 3.94 17.00
N LEU A 125 8.94 3.70 16.66
CA LEU A 125 7.98 3.07 17.56
C LEU A 125 8.25 1.58 17.79
N MET A 126 9.15 0.96 17.01
CA MET A 126 9.69 -0.38 17.32
C MET A 126 10.46 -0.41 18.65
N LEU A 127 10.92 0.75 19.15
CA LEU A 127 11.58 0.88 20.46
C LEU A 127 10.58 0.99 21.61
N THR A 128 9.32 1.30 21.34
CA THR A 128 8.27 1.56 22.33
C THR A 128 7.00 0.75 22.03
N PRO A 129 7.06 -0.60 22.03
CA PRO A 129 5.92 -1.45 21.68
C PRO A 129 4.68 -1.21 22.56
N GLU A 130 4.85 -0.82 23.82
CA GLU A 130 3.74 -0.44 24.71
C GLU A 130 2.98 0.78 24.19
N THR A 131 3.69 1.81 23.70
CA THR A 131 3.05 2.98 23.08
C THR A 131 2.27 2.59 21.83
N VAL A 132 2.78 1.65 21.04
CA VAL A 132 2.06 1.12 19.88
C VAL A 132 0.78 0.41 20.32
N ALA A 133 0.85 -0.42 21.36
CA ALA A 133 -0.31 -1.12 21.91
C ALA A 133 -1.38 -0.14 22.43
N GLU A 134 -0.98 0.91 23.17
CA GLU A 134 -1.89 1.98 23.62
C GLU A 134 -2.57 2.68 22.44
N CYS A 135 -1.82 2.97 21.37
CA CYS A 135 -2.36 3.55 20.15
C CYS A 135 -3.37 2.62 19.48
N ILE A 136 -3.04 1.33 19.35
CA ILE A 136 -3.93 0.33 18.75
C ILE A 136 -5.22 0.18 19.56
N ALA A 137 -5.14 0.08 20.88
CA ALA A 137 -6.31 -0.01 21.74
C ALA A 137 -7.24 1.20 21.57
N ALA A 138 -6.67 2.41 21.53
CA ALA A 138 -7.45 3.64 21.33
C ALA A 138 -8.07 3.72 19.92
N MET A 139 -7.32 3.34 18.88
CA MET A 139 -7.82 3.27 17.51
C MET A 139 -8.94 2.23 17.37
N LYS A 140 -8.79 1.04 17.96
CA LYS A 140 -9.81 -0.03 17.96
C LYS A 140 -11.08 0.39 18.68
N ALA A 141 -10.99 1.21 19.72
CA ALA A 141 -12.16 1.68 20.46
C ALA A 141 -13.08 2.60 19.63
N VAL A 142 -12.58 3.22 18.56
CA VAL A 142 -13.35 4.16 17.72
C VAL A 142 -13.52 3.72 16.27
N SER A 143 -12.70 2.80 15.77
CA SER A 143 -12.74 2.35 14.38
C SER A 143 -13.82 1.30 14.13
N LYS A 144 -14.59 1.46 13.05
CA LYS A 144 -15.48 0.43 12.50
C LYS A 144 -14.74 -0.54 11.56
N ALA A 145 -13.72 -0.04 10.86
CA ALA A 145 -12.85 -0.84 10.01
C ALA A 145 -11.78 -1.58 10.85
N PRO A 146 -11.22 -2.70 10.34
CA PRO A 146 -10.09 -3.36 10.99
C PRO A 146 -8.92 -2.39 11.19
N VAL A 147 -8.29 -2.47 12.35
CA VAL A 147 -7.08 -1.73 12.70
C VAL A 147 -5.88 -2.67 12.66
N THR A 148 -4.91 -2.35 11.83
CA THR A 148 -3.76 -3.20 11.53
C THR A 148 -2.44 -2.47 11.79
N VAL A 149 -1.34 -3.20 11.85
CA VAL A 149 0.00 -2.63 12.04
C VAL A 149 0.89 -2.99 10.86
N LYS A 150 1.62 -2.00 10.32
CA LYS A 150 2.71 -2.26 9.38
C LYS A 150 4.06 -1.89 9.99
N CYS A 151 4.92 -2.88 10.21
CA CYS A 151 6.20 -2.71 10.91
C CYS A 151 7.41 -3.22 10.10
N ARG A 152 8.58 -3.19 10.75
CA ARG A 152 9.81 -3.85 10.32
C ARG A 152 10.15 -4.99 11.29
N ILE A 153 11.17 -5.78 10.98
CA ILE A 153 11.62 -6.85 11.87
C ILE A 153 12.40 -6.35 13.10
N GLY A 154 12.79 -5.08 13.13
CA GLY A 154 13.61 -4.47 14.20
C GLY A 154 14.17 -3.12 13.77
N VAL A 155 14.69 -2.34 14.71
CA VAL A 155 15.49 -1.13 14.42
C VAL A 155 16.88 -1.17 15.05
N ASP A 156 17.81 -0.43 14.44
CA ASP A 156 19.17 -0.20 14.93
C ASP A 156 19.84 -1.50 15.44
N GLU A 157 20.22 -1.57 16.72
CA GLU A 157 20.86 -2.73 17.34
C GLU A 157 19.88 -3.77 17.92
N GLN A 158 18.56 -3.58 17.80
CA GLN A 158 17.59 -4.56 18.29
C GLN A 158 17.79 -5.93 17.62
N GLU A 159 17.74 -7.00 18.41
CA GLU A 159 17.70 -8.37 17.90
C GLU A 159 16.31 -8.66 17.32
N PRO A 160 16.16 -8.94 16.00
CA PRO A 160 14.85 -9.14 15.38
C PRO A 160 14.03 -10.25 16.02
N GLU A 161 14.68 -11.34 16.45
CA GLU A 161 14.08 -12.49 17.12
C GLU A 161 13.47 -12.17 18.50
N GLN A 162 13.74 -10.98 19.04
CA GLN A 162 13.14 -10.50 20.28
C GLN A 162 12.16 -9.35 19.99
N ALA A 163 12.61 -8.35 19.23
CA ALA A 163 11.85 -7.14 18.98
C ALA A 163 10.55 -7.37 18.20
N LEU A 164 10.58 -8.19 17.14
CA LEU A 164 9.39 -8.43 16.33
C LEU A 164 8.32 -9.25 17.09
N PRO A 165 8.65 -10.39 17.75
CA PRO A 165 7.67 -11.12 18.54
C PRO A 165 7.09 -10.30 19.70
N GLU A 166 7.92 -9.47 20.36
CA GLU A 166 7.45 -8.59 21.43
C GLU A 166 6.43 -7.58 20.91
N LEU A 167 6.74 -6.86 19.84
CA LEU A 167 5.81 -5.92 19.23
C LEU A 167 4.50 -6.61 18.83
N ILE A 168 4.58 -7.75 18.12
CA ILE A 168 3.41 -8.50 17.66
C ILE A 168 2.53 -8.90 18.84
N ALA A 169 3.10 -9.48 19.91
CA ALA A 169 2.34 -9.87 21.08
C ALA A 169 1.58 -8.67 21.69
N ARG A 170 2.25 -7.54 21.89
CA ARG A 170 1.65 -6.34 22.50
C ARG A 170 0.51 -5.76 21.66
N VAL A 171 0.67 -5.66 20.35
CA VAL A 171 -0.38 -5.07 19.50
C VAL A 171 -1.56 -6.03 19.29
N LEU A 172 -1.33 -7.35 19.32
CA LEU A 172 -2.41 -8.34 19.29
C LEU A 172 -3.20 -8.35 20.60
N ASP A 173 -2.52 -8.26 21.76
CA ASP A 173 -3.18 -8.11 23.06
C ASP A 173 -4.03 -6.83 23.12
N ALA A 174 -3.60 -5.77 22.43
CA ALA A 174 -4.35 -4.53 22.26
C ALA A 174 -5.49 -4.61 21.20
N GLY A 175 -5.60 -5.72 20.47
CA GLY A 175 -6.70 -5.99 19.54
C GLY A 175 -6.44 -5.66 18.08
N ALA A 176 -5.18 -5.56 17.63
CA ALA A 176 -4.86 -5.43 16.20
C ALA A 176 -5.41 -6.63 15.41
N ASP A 177 -6.02 -6.36 14.25
CA ASP A 177 -6.68 -7.39 13.42
C ASP A 177 -5.71 -8.11 12.48
N ALA A 178 -4.59 -7.47 12.10
CA ALA A 178 -3.61 -8.01 11.17
C ALA A 178 -2.24 -7.31 11.27
N ILE A 179 -1.18 -8.03 10.87
CA ILE A 179 0.20 -7.53 10.87
C ILE A 179 0.82 -7.63 9.47
N TRP A 180 1.40 -6.53 9.00
CA TRP A 180 2.21 -6.48 7.78
C TRP A 180 3.68 -6.21 8.13
N VAL A 181 4.58 -7.12 7.77
CA VAL A 181 5.99 -7.05 8.15
C VAL A 181 6.86 -6.76 6.93
N HIS A 182 7.58 -5.64 6.94
CA HIS A 182 8.72 -5.48 6.05
C HIS A 182 9.90 -6.26 6.62
N ALA A 183 10.34 -7.29 5.89
CA ALA A 183 11.39 -8.25 6.24
C ALA A 183 12.83 -7.67 6.31
N ARG A 184 13.00 -6.38 6.66
CA ARG A 184 14.29 -5.71 6.83
C ARG A 184 14.28 -4.87 8.09
N LYS A 185 15.40 -4.84 8.81
CA LYS A 185 15.62 -3.85 9.88
C LYS A 185 15.61 -2.43 9.31
N ALA A 186 15.28 -1.45 10.13
CA ALA A 186 15.56 -0.04 9.83
C ALA A 186 16.69 0.48 10.71
N TRP A 187 17.58 1.25 10.11
CA TRP A 187 18.52 2.10 10.84
C TRP A 187 17.94 3.49 10.92
N LEU A 188 17.70 3.97 12.14
CA LEU A 188 17.14 5.29 12.40
C LEU A 188 18.17 6.41 12.19
N LYS A 189 19.46 6.05 12.17
CA LYS A 189 20.59 6.96 11.93
C LYS A 189 21.54 6.38 10.90
N GLY A 190 22.22 7.26 10.16
CA GLY A 190 23.31 6.91 9.26
C GLY A 190 22.91 6.40 7.87
N LEU A 191 21.63 6.06 7.64
CA LEU A 191 21.12 5.65 6.33
C LEU A 191 19.94 6.51 5.91
N SER A 192 19.92 6.95 4.65
CA SER A 192 18.75 7.58 4.04
C SER A 192 17.57 6.59 3.96
N PRO A 193 16.33 7.07 3.75
CA PRO A 193 15.16 6.19 3.60
C PRO A 193 15.29 5.22 2.41
N LYS A 194 16.02 5.61 1.35
CA LYS A 194 16.31 4.73 0.21
C LYS A 194 17.27 3.62 0.61
N GLU A 195 18.39 3.96 1.23
CA GLU A 195 19.38 2.99 1.70
C GLU A 195 18.79 2.01 2.71
N ASN A 196 17.90 2.48 3.59
CA ASN A 196 17.13 1.64 4.52
C ASN A 196 16.24 0.57 3.86
N ARG A 197 16.03 0.64 2.54
CA ARG A 197 15.27 -0.35 1.75
C ARG A 197 16.17 -1.20 0.84
N GLU A 198 17.48 -0.95 0.87
CA GLU A 198 18.46 -1.54 -0.05
C GLU A 198 19.65 -2.19 0.68
N ILE A 199 20.14 -1.59 1.76
CA ILE A 199 21.35 -2.03 2.48
C ILE A 199 21.07 -3.10 3.54
N PRO A 200 20.17 -2.91 4.54
CA PRO A 200 19.98 -3.94 5.58
C PRO A 200 19.42 -5.23 4.97
N PRO A 201 19.98 -6.42 5.26
CA PRO A 201 19.59 -7.65 4.58
C PRO A 201 18.11 -7.98 4.80
N LEU A 202 17.54 -8.72 3.84
CA LEU A 202 16.22 -9.32 3.99
C LEU A 202 16.33 -10.56 4.86
N ASP A 203 15.36 -10.72 5.77
CA ASP A 203 15.14 -11.92 6.54
C ASP A 203 13.65 -12.28 6.42
N TYR A 204 13.32 -13.11 5.44
CA TYR A 204 11.94 -13.57 5.24
C TYR A 204 11.56 -14.67 6.23
N ASP A 205 12.53 -15.49 6.65
CA ASP A 205 12.30 -16.65 7.49
C ASP A 205 11.77 -16.25 8.87
N ILE A 206 12.20 -15.11 9.42
CA ILE A 206 11.62 -14.61 10.67
C ILE A 206 10.12 -14.33 10.52
N VAL A 207 9.67 -13.78 9.38
CA VAL A 207 8.24 -13.52 9.14
C VAL A 207 7.46 -14.84 9.05
N TYR A 208 8.04 -15.86 8.42
CA TYR A 208 7.43 -17.20 8.37
C TYR A 208 7.33 -17.83 9.75
N ARG A 209 8.37 -17.70 10.59
CA ARG A 209 8.32 -18.13 12.00
C ARG A 209 7.23 -17.39 12.78
N MET A 210 7.01 -16.10 12.52
CA MET A 210 5.89 -15.37 13.14
C MET A 210 4.54 -15.98 12.72
N LYS A 211 4.36 -16.28 11.43
CA LYS A 211 3.11 -16.92 10.98
C LYS A 211 2.88 -18.29 11.61
N GLN A 212 3.93 -19.08 11.79
CA GLN A 212 3.85 -20.37 12.50
C GLN A 212 3.52 -20.20 13.99
N ARG A 213 4.05 -19.15 14.63
CA ARG A 213 3.79 -18.84 16.05
C ARG A 213 2.38 -18.32 16.29
N TRP A 214 1.80 -17.58 15.34
CA TRP A 214 0.42 -17.08 15.40
C TRP A 214 -0.40 -17.56 14.18
N PRO A 215 -0.77 -18.85 14.12
CA PRO A 215 -1.44 -19.42 12.96
C PRO A 215 -2.82 -18.81 12.69
N ASP A 216 -3.51 -18.34 13.74
CA ASP A 216 -4.84 -17.74 13.65
C ASP A 216 -4.84 -16.23 13.34
N VAL A 217 -3.68 -15.60 13.29
CA VAL A 217 -3.52 -14.17 13.01
C VAL A 217 -3.11 -13.98 11.55
N PHE A 218 -3.69 -12.99 10.86
CA PHE A 218 -3.19 -12.61 9.55
C PHE A 218 -1.79 -12.00 9.66
N ILE A 219 -0.82 -12.61 8.98
CA ILE A 219 0.53 -12.05 8.83
C ILE A 219 0.87 -11.97 7.35
N GLY A 220 1.12 -10.75 6.88
CA GLY A 220 1.54 -10.47 5.51
C GLY A 220 2.99 -10.01 5.42
N ILE A 221 3.66 -10.36 4.32
CA ILE A 221 5.09 -10.08 4.12
C ILE A 221 5.33 -8.98 3.08
N ASN A 222 6.39 -8.20 3.29
CA ASN A 222 6.83 -7.11 2.44
C ASN A 222 8.36 -7.00 2.38
N GLY A 223 8.86 -6.35 1.33
CA GLY A 223 10.27 -5.96 1.18
C GLY A 223 10.97 -6.83 0.15
N GLY A 224 11.65 -6.24 -0.83
CA GLY A 224 12.48 -6.98 -1.80
C GLY A 224 11.78 -7.82 -2.86
N ILE A 225 10.45 -7.97 -2.81
CA ILE A 225 9.64 -8.76 -3.76
C ILE A 225 9.47 -7.97 -5.06
N GLN A 226 9.93 -8.56 -6.17
CA GLN A 226 10.01 -7.92 -7.49
C GLN A 226 9.03 -8.50 -8.52
N THR A 227 8.67 -9.78 -8.40
CA THR A 227 7.82 -10.49 -9.37
C THR A 227 6.62 -11.14 -8.69
N LEU A 228 5.59 -11.48 -9.48
CA LEU A 228 4.44 -12.22 -8.98
C LEU A 228 4.80 -13.67 -8.61
N ASP A 229 5.79 -14.28 -9.27
CA ASP A 229 6.31 -15.60 -8.89
C ASP A 229 6.95 -15.60 -7.50
N GLN A 230 7.76 -14.57 -7.20
CA GLN A 230 8.29 -14.39 -5.85
C GLN A 230 7.14 -14.19 -4.85
N ALA A 231 6.11 -13.43 -5.23
CA ALA A 231 4.97 -13.19 -4.40
C ALA A 231 4.21 -14.49 -4.06
N GLU A 232 3.95 -15.36 -5.04
CA GLU A 232 3.36 -16.68 -4.82
C GLU A 232 4.22 -17.59 -3.94
N ALA A 233 5.54 -17.61 -4.17
CA ALA A 233 6.45 -18.38 -3.33
C ALA A 233 6.35 -17.98 -1.85
N HIS A 234 6.21 -16.69 -1.56
CA HIS A 234 5.97 -16.21 -0.20
C HIS A 234 4.60 -16.62 0.35
N LEU A 235 3.54 -16.61 -0.46
CA LEU A 235 2.17 -16.96 -0.05
C LEU A 235 1.99 -18.43 0.35
N ALA A 236 2.96 -19.30 0.01
CA ALA A 236 3.04 -20.65 0.55
C ALA A 236 3.30 -20.68 2.08
N HIS A 237 3.83 -19.59 2.64
CA HIS A 237 4.25 -19.50 4.05
C HIS A 237 3.45 -18.49 4.87
N VAL A 238 2.85 -17.47 4.23
CA VAL A 238 2.14 -16.37 4.89
C VAL A 238 0.76 -16.11 4.27
N ASP A 239 -0.03 -15.23 4.86
CA ASP A 239 -1.42 -15.00 4.43
C ASP A 239 -1.54 -13.93 3.35
N GLY A 240 -0.54 -13.05 3.25
CA GLY A 240 -0.54 -11.98 2.28
C GLY A 240 0.84 -11.54 1.87
N VAL A 241 0.88 -10.86 0.74
CA VAL A 241 2.10 -10.32 0.15
C VAL A 241 1.86 -8.88 -0.29
N MET A 242 2.84 -8.04 -0.04
CA MET A 242 2.75 -6.62 -0.36
C MET A 242 3.92 -6.19 -1.24
N LEU A 243 3.61 -5.70 -2.44
CA LEU A 243 4.59 -5.16 -3.38
C LEU A 243 4.63 -3.63 -3.26
N GLY A 244 5.84 -3.08 -3.16
CA GLY A 244 6.06 -1.63 -3.14
C GLY A 244 6.61 -1.14 -4.47
N ARG A 245 7.94 -0.98 -4.54
CA ARG A 245 8.62 -0.40 -5.69
C ARG A 245 8.31 -1.08 -7.02
N ALA A 246 8.21 -2.42 -7.04
CA ALA A 246 7.88 -3.18 -8.24
C ALA A 246 6.53 -2.75 -8.83
N ALA A 247 5.48 -2.66 -8.00
CA ALA A 247 4.15 -2.26 -8.44
C ALA A 247 4.08 -0.81 -8.95
N TYR A 248 4.93 0.10 -8.45
CA TYR A 248 4.97 1.48 -8.93
C TYR A 248 5.84 1.65 -10.19
N GLN A 249 7.02 1.02 -10.20
CA GLN A 249 8.00 1.16 -11.28
C GLN A 249 7.56 0.41 -12.55
N ASN A 250 6.76 -0.65 -12.39
CA ASN A 250 6.14 -1.40 -13.47
C ASN A 250 4.69 -1.76 -13.10
N ALA A 251 3.77 -0.79 -13.18
CA ALA A 251 2.36 -1.00 -12.82
C ALA A 251 1.64 -2.06 -13.67
N ALA A 252 2.16 -2.42 -14.85
CA ALA A 252 1.60 -3.50 -15.66
C ALA A 252 1.68 -4.87 -14.96
N ILE A 253 2.57 -5.05 -13.98
CA ILE A 253 2.61 -6.26 -13.15
C ILE A 253 1.27 -6.52 -12.44
N LEU A 254 0.48 -5.47 -12.17
CA LEU A 254 -0.80 -5.61 -11.51
C LEU A 254 -1.87 -6.27 -12.38
N ALA A 255 -1.67 -6.34 -13.70
CA ALA A 255 -2.66 -6.84 -14.64
C ALA A 255 -2.99 -8.32 -14.43
N ASP A 256 -2.03 -9.09 -13.93
CA ASP A 256 -2.18 -10.52 -13.70
C ASP A 256 -2.47 -10.86 -12.23
N VAL A 257 -2.58 -9.84 -11.36
CA VAL A 257 -2.82 -10.04 -9.92
C VAL A 257 -4.19 -10.66 -9.65
N ASP A 258 -5.23 -10.18 -10.34
CA ASP A 258 -6.60 -10.68 -10.14
C ASP A 258 -6.71 -12.16 -10.51
N HIS A 259 -6.07 -12.56 -11.62
CA HIS A 259 -5.99 -13.95 -12.05
C HIS A 259 -5.23 -14.81 -11.03
N ARG A 260 -4.00 -14.43 -10.70
CA ARG A 260 -3.09 -15.26 -9.89
C ARG A 260 -3.46 -15.36 -8.42
N PHE A 261 -4.02 -14.31 -7.83
CA PHE A 261 -4.25 -14.25 -6.39
C PHE A 261 -5.73 -14.23 -5.98
N PHE A 262 -6.65 -13.94 -6.90
CA PHE A 262 -8.08 -13.80 -6.59
C PHE A 262 -8.99 -14.75 -7.37
N GLY A 263 -8.43 -15.64 -8.20
CA GLY A 263 -9.18 -16.71 -8.87
C GLY A 263 -10.02 -16.23 -10.05
N GLU A 264 -9.76 -15.01 -10.55
CA GLU A 264 -10.38 -14.52 -11.77
C GLU A 264 -9.81 -15.23 -13.00
N ALA A 265 -10.55 -15.21 -14.11
CA ALA A 265 -10.03 -15.71 -15.38
C ALA A 265 -8.85 -14.85 -15.85
N ALA A 266 -7.87 -15.48 -16.50
CA ALA A 266 -6.82 -14.74 -17.18
C ALA A 266 -7.44 -13.92 -18.32
N VAL A 267 -7.17 -12.62 -18.35
CA VAL A 267 -7.67 -11.69 -19.36
C VAL A 267 -6.50 -10.87 -19.87
N GLU A 268 -6.36 -10.77 -21.19
CA GLU A 268 -5.38 -9.86 -21.78
C GLU A 268 -5.76 -8.42 -21.43
N PRO A 269 -4.82 -7.61 -20.93
CA PRO A 269 -5.14 -6.24 -20.55
C PRO A 269 -5.49 -5.39 -21.76
N ASP A 270 -6.65 -4.75 -21.73
CA ASP A 270 -7.01 -3.73 -22.72
C ASP A 270 -6.37 -2.39 -22.36
N TRP A 271 -5.15 -2.18 -22.87
CA TRP A 271 -4.41 -0.95 -22.65
C TRP A 271 -5.07 0.27 -23.29
N ASN A 272 -5.86 0.10 -24.36
CA ASN A 272 -6.59 1.22 -24.98
C ASN A 272 -7.76 1.66 -24.11
N ASP A 273 -8.50 0.72 -23.54
CA ASP A 273 -9.54 1.03 -22.56
C ASP A 273 -8.95 1.67 -21.28
N LEU A 274 -7.80 1.17 -20.79
CA LEU A 274 -7.09 1.83 -19.68
C LEU A 274 -6.73 3.27 -20.01
N ARG A 275 -6.17 3.52 -21.21
CA ARG A 275 -5.85 4.87 -21.71
C ARG A 275 -7.08 5.78 -21.64
N ASP A 276 -8.20 5.32 -22.20
CA ASP A 276 -9.42 6.13 -22.29
C ASP A 276 -10.00 6.44 -20.90
N ARG A 277 -10.01 5.46 -19.99
CA ARG A 277 -10.39 5.66 -18.58
C ARG A 277 -9.48 6.66 -17.86
N MET A 278 -8.17 6.59 -18.10
CA MET A 278 -7.21 7.52 -17.50
C MET A 278 -7.30 8.93 -18.10
N MET A 279 -7.64 9.06 -19.39
CA MET A 279 -7.92 10.37 -20.01
C MET A 279 -9.16 11.02 -19.40
N ALA A 280 -10.26 10.27 -19.29
CA ALA A 280 -11.49 10.77 -18.66
C ALA A 280 -11.29 11.14 -17.18
N TYR A 281 -10.48 10.38 -16.44
CA TYR A 281 -10.08 10.74 -15.08
C TYR A 281 -9.27 12.04 -15.05
N THR A 282 -8.32 12.19 -15.96
CA THR A 282 -7.47 13.38 -16.06
C THR A 282 -8.28 14.63 -16.39
N GLU A 283 -9.27 14.53 -17.27
CA GLU A 283 -10.20 15.61 -17.61
C GLU A 283 -10.97 16.10 -16.38
N ARG A 284 -11.54 15.19 -15.58
CA ARG A 284 -12.22 15.55 -14.31
C ARG A 284 -11.27 16.25 -13.33
N HIS A 285 -10.02 15.79 -13.25
CA HIS A 285 -9.02 16.41 -12.38
C HIS A 285 -8.68 17.84 -12.83
N ILE A 286 -8.50 18.07 -14.13
CA ILE A 286 -8.25 19.40 -14.69
C ILE A 286 -9.44 20.33 -14.42
N ALA A 287 -10.66 19.87 -14.64
CA ALA A 287 -11.88 20.63 -14.33
C ALA A 287 -11.97 21.03 -12.84
N SER A 288 -11.31 20.27 -11.97
CA SER A 288 -11.21 20.53 -10.52
C SER A 288 -10.01 21.41 -10.13
N GLY A 289 -9.29 22.00 -11.11
CA GLY A 289 -8.10 22.83 -10.89
C GLY A 289 -6.78 22.06 -10.87
N GLY A 290 -6.80 20.78 -11.20
CA GLY A 290 -5.62 19.92 -11.35
C GLY A 290 -4.85 20.17 -12.65
N ARG A 291 -3.81 19.35 -12.88
CA ARG A 291 -2.95 19.40 -14.07
C ARG A 291 -2.64 17.97 -14.51
N VAL A 292 -2.42 17.75 -15.82
CA VAL A 292 -2.11 16.42 -16.38
C VAL A 292 -0.94 15.74 -15.65
N HIS A 293 0.15 16.47 -15.37
CA HIS A 293 1.32 15.88 -14.70
C HIS A 293 1.05 15.28 -13.31
N HIS A 294 0.01 15.74 -12.59
CA HIS A 294 -0.39 15.12 -11.31
C HIS A 294 -0.81 13.67 -11.51
N VAL A 295 -1.41 13.33 -12.65
CA VAL A 295 -1.86 11.96 -12.98
C VAL A 295 -0.80 11.22 -13.80
N ALA A 296 -0.35 11.82 -14.90
CA ALA A 296 0.52 11.19 -15.89
C ALA A 296 1.85 10.68 -15.30
N ARG A 297 2.38 11.32 -14.25
CA ARG A 297 3.61 10.88 -13.58
C ARG A 297 3.54 9.45 -13.04
N HIS A 298 2.35 8.95 -12.69
CA HIS A 298 2.15 7.61 -12.13
C HIS A 298 2.05 6.54 -13.22
N MET A 299 1.84 6.95 -14.48
CA MET A 299 1.70 6.04 -15.62
C MET A 299 3.04 5.73 -16.29
N VAL A 300 4.11 6.44 -15.94
CA VAL A 300 5.45 6.37 -16.58
C VAL A 300 6.04 4.96 -16.60
N GLY A 301 5.71 4.11 -15.62
CA GLY A 301 6.24 2.76 -15.47
C GLY A 301 5.57 1.68 -16.32
N LEU A 302 4.37 1.91 -16.86
CA LEU A 302 3.46 0.86 -17.40
C LEU A 302 4.09 -0.06 -18.45
N PHE A 303 4.91 0.49 -19.35
CA PHE A 303 5.39 -0.25 -20.52
C PHE A 303 6.90 -0.47 -20.49
N THR A 304 7.47 -0.58 -19.29
CA THR A 304 8.91 -0.82 -19.14
C THR A 304 9.30 -2.11 -19.86
N GLY A 305 10.30 -2.03 -20.76
CA GLY A 305 10.76 -3.18 -21.54
C GLY A 305 10.08 -3.37 -22.90
N LEU A 306 8.96 -2.69 -23.18
CA LEU A 306 8.29 -2.76 -24.48
C LEU A 306 8.96 -1.84 -25.53
N PRO A 307 8.89 -2.19 -26.84
CA PRO A 307 9.32 -1.29 -27.90
C PRO A 307 8.52 0.03 -27.83
N GLY A 308 9.22 1.15 -28.00
CA GLY A 308 8.61 2.48 -27.90
C GLY A 308 8.49 3.06 -26.48
N SER A 309 8.74 2.27 -25.44
CA SER A 309 8.66 2.68 -24.02
C SER A 309 9.50 3.91 -23.65
N ARG A 310 10.64 4.13 -24.32
CA ARG A 310 11.45 5.35 -24.15
C ARG A 310 10.69 6.60 -24.59
N ARG A 311 10.00 6.53 -25.74
CA ARG A 311 9.22 7.65 -26.27
C ARG A 311 7.96 7.88 -25.44
N TYR A 312 7.27 6.81 -25.05
CA TYR A 312 6.17 6.85 -24.08
C TYR A 312 6.54 7.64 -22.81
N ARG A 313 7.65 7.26 -22.16
CA ARG A 313 8.14 7.93 -20.96
C ARG A 313 8.48 9.40 -21.20
N GLN A 314 9.10 9.71 -22.33
CA GLN A 314 9.45 11.08 -22.70
C GLN A 314 8.21 11.96 -22.82
N ILE A 315 7.17 11.50 -23.52
CA ILE A 315 5.92 12.25 -23.70
C ILE A 315 5.29 12.55 -22.33
N LEU A 316 5.10 11.55 -21.47
CA LEU A 316 4.51 11.77 -20.15
C LEU A 316 5.37 12.64 -19.24
N SER A 317 6.70 12.55 -19.32
CA SER A 317 7.61 13.30 -18.44
C SER A 317 7.84 14.74 -18.91
N THR A 318 7.67 15.02 -20.20
CA THR A 318 7.93 16.35 -20.78
C THR A 318 6.63 17.07 -21.13
N ASP A 319 5.74 16.44 -21.90
CA ASP A 319 4.57 17.11 -22.47
C ASP A 319 3.48 17.32 -21.43
N ALA A 320 3.30 16.40 -20.48
CA ALA A 320 2.31 16.56 -19.39
C ALA A 320 2.63 17.71 -18.44
N ASN A 321 3.89 18.15 -18.38
CA ASN A 321 4.35 19.25 -17.54
C ASN A 321 4.14 20.63 -18.18
N LYS A 322 3.81 20.70 -19.47
CA LYS A 322 3.58 21.96 -20.18
C LYS A 322 2.33 22.68 -19.64
N PRO A 323 2.32 24.02 -19.60
CA PRO A 323 1.10 24.78 -19.34
C PRO A 323 0.04 24.47 -20.41
N GLY A 324 -1.21 24.24 -20.00
CA GLY A 324 -2.31 23.91 -20.91
C GLY A 324 -2.20 22.53 -21.56
N ALA A 325 -1.42 21.60 -20.97
CA ALA A 325 -1.46 20.20 -21.39
C ALA A 325 -2.86 19.62 -21.13
N GLU A 326 -3.37 18.89 -22.11
CA GLU A 326 -4.69 18.25 -22.09
C GLU A 326 -4.55 16.71 -22.01
N PRO A 327 -5.64 15.97 -21.68
CA PRO A 327 -5.60 14.51 -21.51
C PRO A 327 -5.05 13.74 -22.73
N GLU A 328 -5.12 14.29 -23.94
CA GLU A 328 -4.61 13.69 -25.18
C GLU A 328 -3.10 13.41 -25.15
N VAL A 329 -2.34 14.05 -24.25
CA VAL A 329 -0.94 13.69 -24.00
C VAL A 329 -0.80 12.21 -23.59
N ILE A 330 -1.78 11.67 -22.86
CA ILE A 330 -1.82 10.25 -22.49
C ILE A 330 -2.00 9.40 -23.76
N ALA A 331 -2.93 9.75 -24.64
CA ALA A 331 -3.11 9.02 -25.89
C ALA A 331 -1.88 9.06 -26.79
N ALA A 332 -1.24 10.23 -26.91
CA ALA A 332 0.00 10.38 -27.66
C ALA A 332 1.12 9.50 -27.10
N ALA A 333 1.19 9.33 -25.77
CA ALA A 333 2.14 8.42 -25.15
C ALA A 333 1.85 6.96 -25.51
N PHE A 334 0.60 6.50 -25.38
CA PHE A 334 0.20 5.12 -25.71
C PHE A 334 0.45 4.78 -27.18
N ALA A 335 0.18 5.72 -28.09
CA ALA A 335 0.45 5.54 -29.53
C ALA A 335 1.95 5.36 -29.86
N ALA A 336 2.86 5.69 -28.93
CA ALA A 336 4.28 5.47 -29.10
C ALA A 336 4.75 4.07 -28.72
N VAL A 337 3.89 3.24 -28.13
CA VAL A 337 4.21 1.87 -27.70
C VAL A 337 3.73 0.88 -28.75
N ASP A 338 4.60 -0.07 -29.10
CA ASP A 338 4.23 -1.18 -29.97
C ASP A 338 3.80 -2.36 -29.10
N PHE A 339 2.50 -2.69 -29.16
CA PHE A 339 1.92 -3.84 -28.47
C PHE A 339 1.97 -5.12 -29.31
N GLY A 340 2.42 -5.05 -30.58
CA GLY A 340 2.45 -6.16 -31.52
C GLY A 340 3.74 -6.99 -31.51
N GLY A 341 4.72 -6.68 -30.64
CA GLY A 341 5.99 -7.40 -30.54
C GLY A 341 6.02 -8.39 -29.37
N ASP A 342 5.93 -9.68 -29.68
CA ASP A 342 6.10 -10.88 -28.83
C ASP A 342 5.70 -10.77 -27.35
N ALA A 343 4.57 -11.42 -27.03
CA ALA A 343 3.97 -11.60 -25.70
C ALA A 343 4.87 -12.28 -24.64
N GLU A 344 6.11 -12.65 -24.95
CA GLU A 344 7.04 -13.34 -24.03
C GLU A 344 7.85 -12.40 -23.10
N ARG A 345 7.75 -11.06 -23.24
CA ARG A 345 8.67 -10.14 -22.51
C ARG A 345 8.10 -9.39 -21.31
N VAL A 346 6.80 -9.50 -21.03
CA VAL A 346 6.16 -8.74 -19.93
C VAL A 346 6.24 -9.49 -18.58
N SER A 347 6.70 -10.73 -18.57
CA SER A 347 6.74 -11.62 -17.39
C SER A 347 8.15 -11.88 -16.81
N ALA A 348 9.17 -11.09 -17.16
CA ALA A 348 10.53 -11.27 -16.66
C ALA A 348 10.91 -10.33 -15.50
#